data_AF-A0A851EFX2-F1
#
_entry.id   AF-A0A851EFX2-F1
#
_cell.length_a   1.000
_cell.length_b   1.000
_cell.length_c   1.000
_cell.angle_alpha   90.00
_cell.angle_beta   90.00
_cell.angle_gamma   90.00
#
_symmetry.space_group_name_H-M   'P 1'
#
loop_
_entity.id
_entity.type
_entity.pdbx_description
1 polymer ?
#
loop_
_entity_poly.entity_id
_entity_poly.type
_entity_poly.pdbx_seq_one_letter_code
_entity_poly.pdbx_strand_id
1 'polypeptide(L)'
;SLPVYDTPEVFGLHPNADITYQSKVSKDVLDTILSIQPKDSSGGGGETREAVVSRLADDMLEKLPADYVPFEVKEKLKNMGPFEPMHIFLRQEIEQMQRVISLVRSTLTDLKLAIDGTVVMSENLRDALDCMYDGRIPASWKKASWPSSTLGFWFTELLERNHQFYKWIFESRPNCFWMTGFFNPQGFLTAVRQEITRANKGWALDSVVLCNEVTKWMKDDITSPASEGVYVYGLYLEGAGWDRRNMRLTESKPKVLFEMMPVIRIYAENNS
;
A
#
# COMPACT_ATOMS: atom_id res chain seq x y z
N SER A 1 -34.82 -8.88 34.11
CA SER A 1 -34.96 -8.18 32.82
C SER A 1 -33.67 -8.33 32.05
N LEU A 2 -33.74 -8.47 30.73
CA LEU A 2 -32.54 -8.45 29.88
C LEU A 2 -31.99 -7.01 29.79
N PRO A 3 -30.67 -6.83 29.59
CA PRO A 3 -30.09 -5.51 29.36
C PRO A 3 -30.65 -4.86 28.09
N VAL A 4 -30.66 -3.53 28.05
CA VAL A 4 -31.13 -2.75 26.89
C VAL A 4 -30.10 -2.75 25.75
N TYR A 5 -28.85 -3.09 26.07
CA TYR A 5 -27.72 -3.13 25.15
C TYR A 5 -27.02 -4.48 25.27
N ASP A 6 -26.90 -5.20 24.16
CA ASP A 6 -26.14 -6.43 24.07
C ASP A 6 -24.67 -6.13 23.73
N THR A 7 -23.73 -6.68 24.51
CA THR A 7 -22.31 -6.54 24.22
C THR A 7 -21.91 -7.42 23.04
N PRO A 8 -20.86 -7.07 22.26
CA PRO A 8 -20.38 -7.90 21.15
C PRO A 8 -20.08 -9.36 21.55
N GLU A 9 -19.69 -9.57 22.80
CA GLU A 9 -19.38 -10.89 23.37
C GLU A 9 -20.57 -11.85 23.35
N VAL A 10 -21.81 -11.34 23.45
CA VAL A 10 -23.04 -12.14 23.33
C VAL A 10 -23.14 -12.82 21.96
N PHE A 11 -22.50 -12.24 20.95
CA PHE A 11 -22.43 -12.76 19.58
C PHE A 11 -21.10 -13.47 19.29
N GLY A 12 -20.27 -13.71 20.31
CA GLY A 12 -18.93 -14.29 20.17
C GLY A 12 -17.89 -13.35 19.56
N LEU A 13 -18.15 -12.04 19.56
CA LEU A 13 -17.24 -11.03 19.04
C LEU A 13 -16.40 -10.42 20.16
N HIS A 14 -15.17 -10.02 19.82
CA HIS A 14 -14.31 -9.28 20.74
C HIS A 14 -14.89 -7.87 21.02
N PRO A 15 -14.77 -7.30 22.24
CA PRO A 15 -15.27 -5.97 22.58
C PRO A 15 -14.83 -4.83 21.65
N ASN A 16 -13.68 -4.99 20.98
CA ASN A 16 -13.18 -4.04 19.99
C ASN A 16 -14.13 -3.86 18.79
N ALA A 17 -15.07 -4.79 18.54
CA ALA A 17 -16.06 -4.67 17.47
C ALA A 17 -16.95 -3.42 17.63
N ASP A 18 -17.30 -3.06 18.87
CA ASP A 18 -18.08 -1.84 19.14
C ASP A 18 -17.27 -0.58 18.79
N ILE A 19 -15.97 -0.55 19.12
CA ILE A 19 -15.08 0.56 18.75
C ILE A 19 -15.03 0.74 17.23
N THR A 20 -14.89 -0.35 16.47
CA THR A 20 -14.89 -0.32 15.00
C THR A 20 -16.22 0.22 14.46
N TYR A 21 -17.35 -0.24 15.00
CA TYR A 21 -18.67 0.24 14.61
C TYR A 21 -18.85 1.74 14.89
N GLN A 22 -18.59 2.18 16.12
CA GLN A 22 -18.73 3.59 16.51
C GLN A 22 -17.79 4.50 15.72
N SER A 23 -16.57 4.05 15.44
CA SER A 23 -15.60 4.79 14.62
C SER A 23 -16.09 4.97 13.18
N LYS A 24 -16.70 3.94 12.60
CA LYS A 24 -17.29 4.00 11.25
C LYS A 24 -18.47 4.97 11.21
N VAL A 25 -19.41 4.85 12.14
CA VAL A 25 -20.58 5.75 12.22
C VAL A 25 -20.14 7.20 12.41
N SER A 26 -19.16 7.44 13.31
CA SER A 26 -18.62 8.78 13.53
C SER A 26 -17.98 9.36 12.27
N LYS A 27 -17.21 8.55 11.53
CA LYS A 27 -16.62 8.96 10.26
C LYS A 27 -17.69 9.30 9.21
N ASP A 28 -18.71 8.47 9.06
CA ASP A 28 -19.80 8.70 8.10
C ASP A 28 -20.54 10.02 8.42
N VAL A 29 -20.75 10.33 9.70
CA VAL A 29 -21.34 11.62 10.14
C VAL A 29 -20.43 12.79 9.78
N LEU A 30 -19.13 12.70 10.09
CA LEU A 30 -18.17 13.77 9.79
C LEU A 30 -18.00 14.01 8.28
N ASP A 31 -17.92 12.94 7.49
CA ASP A 31 -17.85 13.01 6.03
C ASP A 31 -19.11 13.67 5.45
N THR A 32 -20.28 13.36 6.02
CA THR A 32 -21.55 14.02 5.65
C THR A 32 -21.53 15.51 5.97
N ILE A 33 -21.06 15.91 7.16
CA ILE A 33 -20.95 17.32 7.55
C ILE A 33 -20.02 18.09 6.60
N LEU A 34 -18.86 17.51 6.26
CA LEU A 34 -17.92 18.11 5.31
C LEU A 34 -18.55 18.28 3.92
N SER A 35 -19.37 17.32 3.47
CA SER A 35 -20.01 17.38 2.15
C SER A 35 -21.05 18.48 1.99
N ILE A 36 -21.70 18.92 3.08
CA ILE A 36 -22.75 19.96 3.07
C ILE A 36 -22.19 21.36 3.36
N GLN A 37 -20.92 21.47 3.74
CA GLN A 37 -20.29 22.75 4.05
C GLN A 37 -20.20 23.63 2.79
N PRO A 38 -20.62 24.91 2.83
CA PRO A 38 -20.52 25.80 1.68
C PRO A 38 -19.05 25.95 1.24
N LYS A 39 -18.74 25.52 0.02
CA LYS A 39 -17.38 25.58 -0.53
C LYS A 39 -16.96 26.98 -0.99
N ASP A 40 -17.94 27.87 -1.18
CA ASP A 40 -17.76 29.24 -1.69
C ASP A 40 -17.73 30.32 -0.60
N SER A 41 -17.77 29.95 0.68
CA SER A 41 -17.73 30.92 1.78
C SER A 41 -16.29 31.27 2.20
N SER A 42 -15.44 31.69 1.26
CA SER A 42 -14.20 32.42 1.57
C SER A 42 -14.48 33.92 1.57
N GLY A 43 -15.29 34.37 2.53
CA GLY A 43 -15.65 35.79 2.74
C GLY A 43 -14.64 36.57 3.60
N GLY A 44 -13.43 36.06 3.80
CA GLY A 44 -12.39 36.72 4.59
C GLY A 44 -11.02 36.55 3.92
N GLY A 45 -10.15 37.56 4.03
CA GLY A 45 -8.86 37.68 3.35
C GLY A 45 -7.78 36.65 3.76
N GLY A 46 -8.13 35.37 3.82
CA GLY A 46 -7.21 34.24 3.93
C GLY A 46 -6.73 33.73 2.56
N GLU A 47 -5.77 32.81 2.59
CA GLU A 47 -5.25 32.11 1.41
C GLU A 47 -6.39 31.39 0.66
N THR A 48 -6.44 31.51 -0.67
CA THR A 48 -7.48 30.86 -1.48
C THR A 48 -7.27 29.34 -1.53
N ARG A 49 -8.33 28.58 -1.83
CA ARG A 49 -8.24 27.11 -1.95
C ARG A 49 -7.22 26.73 -3.03
N GLU A 50 -7.21 27.48 -4.12
CA GLU A 50 -6.29 27.34 -5.24
C GLU A 50 -4.83 27.57 -4.81
N ALA A 51 -4.56 28.58 -3.99
CA ALA A 51 -3.21 28.86 -3.50
C ALA A 51 -2.71 27.75 -2.57
N VAL A 52 -3.55 27.24 -1.66
CA VAL A 52 -3.24 26.09 -0.80
C VAL A 52 -2.90 24.85 -1.64
N VAL A 53 -3.75 24.53 -2.62
CA VAL A 53 -3.59 23.36 -3.49
C VAL A 53 -2.37 23.50 -4.39
N SER A 54 -2.08 24.69 -4.91
CA SER A 54 -0.91 24.95 -5.74
C SER A 54 0.39 24.70 -4.97
N ARG A 55 0.50 25.21 -3.73
CA ARG A 55 1.64 24.94 -2.84
C ARG A 55 1.77 23.44 -2.51
N LEU A 56 0.66 22.76 -2.23
CA LEU A 56 0.67 21.32 -2.01
C LEU A 56 1.12 20.54 -3.26
N ALA A 57 0.68 20.96 -4.44
CA ALA A 57 1.09 20.38 -5.71
C ALA A 57 2.59 20.54 -5.93
N ASP A 58 3.17 21.70 -5.58
CA ASP A 58 4.61 21.94 -5.63
C ASP A 58 5.39 21.01 -4.69
N ASP A 59 4.98 20.93 -3.42
CA ASP A 59 5.62 20.06 -2.43
C ASP A 59 5.56 18.57 -2.84
N MET A 60 4.44 18.16 -3.46
CA MET A 60 4.28 16.81 -3.96
C MET A 60 5.11 16.54 -5.21
N LEU A 61 5.16 17.49 -6.16
CA LEU A 61 5.95 17.36 -7.39
C LEU A 61 7.46 17.29 -7.11
N GLU A 62 7.94 18.05 -6.12
CA GLU A 62 9.35 18.02 -5.69
C GLU A 62 9.75 16.64 -5.14
N LYS A 63 8.86 16.02 -4.38
CA LYS A 63 9.10 14.71 -3.74
C LYS A 63 8.74 13.53 -4.63
N LEU A 64 7.98 13.75 -5.69
CA LEU A 64 7.51 12.69 -6.57
C LEU A 64 8.72 12.02 -7.25
N PRO A 65 8.86 10.69 -7.19
CA PRO A 65 9.99 10.00 -7.79
C PRO A 65 10.10 10.28 -9.29
N ALA A 66 11.31 10.24 -9.82
CA ALA A 66 11.53 10.34 -11.26
C ALA A 66 10.91 9.15 -12.01
N ASP A 67 10.58 9.38 -13.28
CA ASP A 67 10.01 8.35 -14.14
C ASP A 67 11.05 7.25 -14.42
N TYR A 68 10.60 6.00 -14.43
CA TYR A 68 11.39 4.84 -14.82
C TYR A 68 11.70 4.91 -16.31
N VAL A 69 12.98 5.04 -16.66
CA VAL A 69 13.43 5.05 -18.06
C VAL A 69 13.29 3.62 -18.63
N PRO A 70 12.42 3.36 -19.64
CA PRO A 70 12.13 2.00 -20.09
C PRO A 70 13.35 1.24 -20.59
N PHE A 71 14.29 1.93 -21.24
CA PHE A 71 15.53 1.35 -21.73
C PHE A 71 16.42 0.87 -20.57
N GLU A 72 16.59 1.71 -19.56
CA GLU A 72 17.44 1.42 -18.40
C GLU A 72 16.89 0.24 -17.58
N VAL A 73 15.59 0.25 -17.28
CA VAL A 73 14.93 -0.85 -16.57
C VAL A 73 15.07 -2.16 -17.35
N LYS A 74 14.88 -2.13 -18.67
CA LYS A 74 15.02 -3.31 -19.53
C LYS A 74 16.45 -3.85 -19.53
N GLU A 75 17.45 -2.98 -19.55
CA GLU A 75 18.86 -3.38 -19.49
C GLU A 75 19.20 -4.02 -18.14
N LYS A 76 18.78 -3.41 -17.03
CA LYS A 76 18.96 -3.95 -15.67
C LYS A 76 18.32 -5.33 -15.52
N LEU A 77 17.06 -5.50 -15.94
CA LEU A 77 16.38 -6.79 -15.92
C LEU A 77 17.08 -7.85 -16.78
N LYS A 78 17.67 -7.46 -17.92
CA LYS A 78 18.44 -8.37 -18.76
C LYS A 78 19.70 -8.87 -18.04
N ASN A 79 20.38 -8.00 -17.30
CA ASN A 79 21.57 -8.36 -16.54
C ASN A 79 21.26 -9.24 -15.32
N MET A 80 20.07 -9.11 -14.74
CA MET A 80 19.63 -9.90 -13.58
C MET A 80 19.11 -11.30 -13.96
N GLY A 81 18.79 -11.54 -15.23
CA GLY A 81 18.13 -12.79 -15.66
C GLY A 81 16.67 -12.54 -16.02
N PRO A 82 16.36 -12.19 -17.28
CA PRO A 82 15.06 -11.62 -17.67
C PRO A 82 13.91 -12.63 -17.64
N PHE A 83 14.21 -13.92 -17.54
CA PHE A 83 13.23 -15.02 -17.54
C PHE A 83 13.02 -15.63 -16.15
N GLU A 84 13.68 -15.10 -15.12
CA GLU A 84 13.45 -15.52 -13.75
C GLU A 84 12.08 -15.00 -13.28
N PRO A 85 11.24 -15.83 -12.62
CA PRO A 85 9.87 -15.47 -12.29
C PRO A 85 9.77 -14.17 -11.49
N MET A 86 10.68 -13.97 -10.54
CA MET A 86 10.73 -12.78 -9.68
C MET A 86 11.10 -11.50 -10.46
N HIS A 87 11.94 -11.58 -11.49
CA HIS A 87 12.27 -10.43 -12.34
C HIS A 87 11.13 -10.08 -13.30
N ILE A 88 10.41 -11.08 -13.81
CA ILE A 88 9.20 -10.86 -14.60
C ILE A 88 8.14 -10.16 -13.73
N PHE A 89 7.95 -10.61 -12.49
CA PHE A 89 7.06 -9.98 -11.53
C PHE A 89 7.46 -8.52 -11.23
N LEU A 90 8.73 -8.28 -10.88
CA LEU A 90 9.25 -6.93 -10.63
C LEU A 90 9.00 -5.98 -11.81
N ARG A 91 9.22 -6.46 -13.04
CA ARG A 91 8.95 -5.67 -14.24
C ARG A 91 7.50 -5.21 -14.32
N GLN A 92 6.56 -6.11 -14.08
CA GLN A 92 5.13 -5.79 -14.13
C GLN A 92 4.75 -4.77 -13.05
N GLU A 93 5.30 -4.90 -11.85
CA GLU A 93 5.08 -3.95 -10.75
C GLU A 93 5.67 -2.56 -11.05
N ILE A 94 6.86 -2.48 -11.65
CA ILE A 94 7.46 -1.21 -12.09
C ILE A 94 6.61 -0.55 -13.19
N GLU A 95 6.10 -1.32 -14.15
CA GLU A 95 5.21 -0.82 -15.19
C GLU A 95 3.88 -0.27 -14.62
N GLN A 96 3.41 -0.81 -13.49
CA GLN A 96 2.26 -0.26 -12.76
C GLN A 96 2.63 1.00 -11.97
N MET A 97 3.74 0.97 -11.22
CA MET A 97 4.22 2.13 -10.47
C MET A 97 4.45 3.34 -11.38
N GLN A 98 5.09 3.12 -12.53
CA GLN A 98 5.32 4.17 -13.53
C GLN A 98 4.03 4.81 -14.02
N ARG A 99 2.97 4.01 -14.25
CA ARG A 99 1.66 4.56 -14.64
C ARG A 99 1.07 5.46 -13.56
N VAL A 100 1.21 5.10 -12.29
CA VAL A 100 0.76 5.94 -11.17
C VAL A 100 1.60 7.22 -11.09
N ILE A 101 2.93 7.12 -11.16
CA ILE A 101 3.82 8.30 -11.14
C ILE A 101 3.49 9.27 -12.27
N SER A 102 3.35 8.79 -13.51
CA SER A 102 3.00 9.64 -14.65
C SER A 102 1.63 10.28 -14.49
N LEU A 103 0.63 9.53 -13.99
CA LEU A 103 -0.72 10.07 -13.74
C LEU A 103 -0.70 11.19 -12.69
N VAL A 104 0.03 11.01 -11.59
CA VAL A 104 0.16 12.04 -10.54
C VAL A 104 0.88 13.25 -11.11
N ARG A 105 2.01 13.04 -11.80
CA ARG A 105 2.80 14.13 -12.37
C ARG A 105 1.98 14.97 -13.35
N SER A 106 1.25 14.33 -14.27
CA SER A 106 0.40 15.05 -15.22
C SER A 106 -0.73 15.80 -14.52
N THR A 107 -1.43 15.13 -13.59
CA THR A 107 -2.52 15.75 -12.83
C THR A 107 -2.04 16.99 -12.09
N LEU A 108 -0.91 16.91 -11.36
CA LEU A 108 -0.38 18.03 -10.59
C LEU A 108 0.11 19.17 -11.48
N THR A 109 0.78 18.85 -12.60
CA THR A 109 1.28 19.86 -13.55
C THR A 109 0.12 20.61 -14.21
N ASP A 110 -0.86 19.86 -14.72
CA ASP A 110 -2.04 20.43 -15.39
C ASP A 110 -2.92 21.22 -14.41
N LEU A 111 -3.02 20.75 -13.16
CA LEU A 111 -3.76 21.43 -12.11
C LEU A 111 -3.16 22.81 -11.80
N LYS A 112 -1.83 22.91 -11.71
CA LYS A 112 -1.14 24.20 -11.55
C LYS A 112 -1.40 25.13 -12.72
N LEU A 113 -1.26 24.64 -13.95
CA LEU A 113 -1.54 25.42 -15.16
C LEU A 113 -3.00 25.88 -15.24
N ALA A 114 -3.94 25.07 -14.73
CA ALA A 114 -5.35 25.41 -14.69
C ALA A 114 -5.66 26.47 -13.61
N ILE A 115 -4.99 26.40 -12.45
CA ILE A 115 -5.07 27.43 -11.41
C ILE A 115 -4.53 28.77 -11.92
N ASP A 116 -3.44 28.75 -12.69
CA ASP A 116 -2.85 29.94 -13.32
C ASP A 116 -3.66 30.45 -14.54
N GLY A 117 -4.75 29.78 -14.90
CA GLY A 117 -5.61 30.15 -16.03
C GLY A 117 -5.01 29.86 -17.42
N THR A 118 -3.90 29.11 -17.49
CA THR A 118 -3.24 28.72 -18.75
C THR A 118 -3.94 27.54 -19.42
N VAL A 119 -4.46 26.61 -18.62
CA VAL A 119 -5.19 25.41 -19.08
C VAL A 119 -6.64 25.46 -18.58
N VAL A 120 -7.57 24.87 -19.33
CA VAL A 120 -8.98 24.81 -18.93
C VAL A 120 -9.19 23.85 -17.77
N MET A 121 -9.88 24.30 -16.72
CA MET A 121 -10.26 23.49 -15.57
C MET A 121 -11.26 22.38 -15.97
N SER A 122 -10.75 21.18 -16.23
CA SER A 122 -11.56 19.99 -16.53
C SER A 122 -12.24 19.43 -15.27
N GLU A 123 -13.20 18.52 -15.45
CA GLU A 123 -13.86 17.82 -14.33
C GLU A 123 -12.86 17.06 -13.44
N ASN A 124 -11.90 16.37 -14.06
CA ASN A 124 -10.85 15.63 -13.33
C ASN A 124 -9.94 16.57 -12.53
N LEU A 125 -9.59 17.74 -13.07
CA LEU A 125 -8.77 18.73 -12.37
C LEU A 125 -9.54 19.38 -11.23
N ARG A 126 -10.85 19.62 -11.41
CA ARG A 126 -11.72 20.13 -10.35
C ARG A 126 -11.90 19.11 -9.21
N ASP A 127 -12.08 17.83 -9.52
CA ASP A 127 -12.08 16.75 -8.53
C ASP A 127 -10.75 16.69 -7.77
N ALA A 128 -9.62 16.76 -8.50
CA ALA A 128 -8.30 16.77 -7.89
C ALA A 128 -8.11 17.95 -6.94
N LEU A 129 -8.49 19.17 -7.35
CA LEU A 129 -8.43 20.37 -6.53
C LEU A 129 -9.23 20.21 -5.23
N ASP A 130 -10.50 19.82 -5.34
CA ASP A 130 -11.38 19.64 -4.19
C ASP A 130 -10.86 18.55 -3.25
N CYS A 131 -10.47 17.39 -3.80
CA CYS A 131 -9.92 16.30 -3.00
C CYS A 131 -8.63 16.72 -2.29
N MET A 132 -7.69 17.36 -3.00
CA MET A 132 -6.42 17.79 -2.42
C MET A 132 -6.62 18.82 -1.31
N TYR A 133 -7.51 19.78 -1.50
CA TYR A 133 -7.85 20.76 -0.46
C TYR A 133 -8.45 20.09 0.78
N ASP A 134 -9.33 19.09 0.58
CA ASP A 134 -9.96 18.35 1.68
C ASP A 134 -9.07 17.24 2.26
N GLY A 135 -7.81 17.10 1.81
CA GLY A 135 -6.91 16.02 2.24
C GLY A 135 -7.34 14.61 1.81
N ARG A 136 -8.19 14.51 0.78
CA ARG A 136 -8.70 13.27 0.19
C ARG A 136 -7.92 12.92 -1.08
N ILE A 137 -7.97 11.65 -1.47
CA ILE A 137 -7.28 11.15 -2.67
C ILE A 137 -8.22 11.31 -3.88
N PRO A 138 -7.80 11.96 -4.97
CA PRO A 138 -8.57 12.09 -6.21
C PRO A 138 -9.08 10.75 -6.75
N ALA A 139 -10.26 10.74 -7.37
CA ALA A 139 -10.90 9.51 -7.81
C ALA A 139 -10.09 8.77 -8.88
N SER A 140 -9.46 9.51 -9.80
CA SER A 140 -8.58 8.98 -10.84
C SER A 140 -7.37 8.24 -10.27
N TRP A 141 -6.77 8.77 -9.19
CA TRP A 141 -5.62 8.16 -8.54
C TRP A 141 -6.01 6.88 -7.79
N LYS A 142 -7.13 6.90 -7.05
CA LYS A 142 -7.65 5.69 -6.37
C LYS A 142 -7.90 4.54 -7.34
N LYS A 143 -8.46 4.84 -8.52
CA LYS A 143 -8.76 3.83 -9.55
C LYS A 143 -7.50 3.18 -10.12
N ALA A 144 -6.39 3.92 -10.20
CA ALA A 144 -5.13 3.44 -10.77
C ALA A 144 -4.15 2.85 -9.73
N SER A 145 -4.46 2.96 -8.43
CA SER A 145 -3.50 2.65 -7.36
C SER A 145 -4.08 1.73 -6.27
N TRP A 146 -3.98 2.13 -5.00
CA TRP A 146 -4.41 1.39 -3.81
C TRP A 146 -5.32 2.24 -2.93
N PRO A 147 -6.15 1.61 -2.08
CA PRO A 147 -6.92 2.33 -1.07
C PRO A 147 -5.99 2.89 0.02
N SER A 148 -6.26 4.10 0.49
CA SER A 148 -5.56 4.72 1.62
C SER A 148 -6.48 5.71 2.33
N SER A 149 -6.10 6.10 3.56
CA SER A 149 -6.98 6.85 4.46
C SER A 149 -7.05 8.34 4.13
N THR A 150 -5.93 8.96 3.80
CA THR A 150 -5.81 10.38 3.45
C THR A 150 -4.81 10.55 2.32
N LEU A 151 -4.82 11.73 1.69
CA LEU A 151 -3.83 12.08 0.67
C LEU A 151 -2.39 11.97 1.19
N GLY A 152 -2.12 12.41 2.42
CA GLY A 152 -0.79 12.35 3.03
C GLY A 152 -0.28 10.92 3.25
N PHE A 153 -1.14 10.03 3.77
CA PHE A 153 -0.79 8.61 3.90
C PHE A 153 -0.59 7.96 2.53
N TRP A 154 -1.50 8.22 1.59
CA TRP A 154 -1.39 7.68 0.23
C TRP A 154 -0.09 8.08 -0.46
N PHE A 155 0.31 9.35 -0.33
CA PHE A 155 1.55 9.82 -0.93
C PHE A 155 2.78 9.23 -0.25
N THR A 156 2.76 9.07 1.09
CA THR A 156 3.84 8.38 1.81
C THR A 156 3.97 6.93 1.34
N GLU A 157 2.86 6.21 1.19
CA GLU A 157 2.85 4.85 0.65
C GLU A 157 3.37 4.81 -0.79
N LEU A 158 3.07 5.82 -1.62
CA LEU A 158 3.59 5.91 -2.99
C LEU A 158 5.12 5.95 -2.98
N LEU A 159 5.69 6.78 -2.11
CA LEU A 159 7.14 6.91 -1.96
C LEU A 159 7.77 5.60 -1.46
N GLU A 160 7.19 4.98 -0.44
CA GLU A 160 7.70 3.72 0.13
C GLU A 160 7.60 2.54 -0.85
N ARG A 161 6.49 2.42 -1.59
CA ARG A 161 6.33 1.41 -2.64
C ARG A 161 7.36 1.61 -3.75
N ASN A 162 7.50 2.85 -4.23
CA ASN A 162 8.51 3.17 -5.22
C ASN A 162 9.92 2.86 -4.71
N HIS A 163 10.22 3.19 -3.45
CA HIS A 163 11.52 2.92 -2.84
C HIS A 163 11.87 1.43 -2.88
N GLN A 164 10.92 0.56 -2.54
CA GLN A 164 11.11 -0.90 -2.64
C GLN A 164 11.46 -1.34 -4.06
N PHE A 165 10.68 -0.89 -5.06
CA PHE A 165 10.92 -1.28 -6.45
C PHE A 165 12.22 -0.72 -6.99
N TYR A 166 12.50 0.56 -6.74
CA TYR A 166 13.70 1.24 -7.17
C TYR A 166 14.95 0.58 -6.62
N LYS A 167 15.00 0.30 -5.31
CA LYS A 167 16.12 -0.43 -4.71
C LYS A 167 16.28 -1.82 -5.30
N TRP A 168 15.16 -2.52 -5.52
CA TRP A 168 15.21 -3.87 -6.07
C TRP A 168 15.83 -3.88 -7.49
N ILE A 169 15.40 -2.98 -8.38
CA ILE A 169 15.91 -2.97 -9.76
C ILE A 169 17.31 -2.35 -9.90
N PHE A 170 17.65 -1.33 -9.10
CA PHE A 170 18.89 -0.55 -9.29
C PHE A 170 20.02 -0.92 -8.34
N GLU A 171 19.71 -1.45 -7.15
CA GLU A 171 20.70 -1.82 -6.14
C GLU A 171 20.81 -3.34 -6.01
N SER A 172 19.84 -3.97 -5.35
CA SER A 172 19.84 -5.41 -5.08
C SER A 172 18.48 -5.91 -4.63
N ARG A 173 18.27 -7.23 -4.77
CA ARG A 173 17.07 -7.91 -4.29
C ARG A 173 16.90 -7.72 -2.77
N PRO A 174 15.72 -7.28 -2.29
CA PRO A 174 15.46 -7.16 -0.85
C PRO A 174 15.59 -8.50 -0.12
N ASN A 175 16.18 -8.48 1.08
CA ASN A 175 16.18 -9.63 1.98
C ASN A 175 14.79 -9.90 2.59
N CYS A 176 13.98 -8.86 2.73
CA CYS A 176 12.62 -8.92 3.26
C CYS A 176 11.71 -8.00 2.43
N PHE A 177 10.60 -8.54 1.92
CA PHE A 177 9.69 -7.82 1.03
C PHE A 177 8.50 -7.24 1.79
N TRP A 178 8.16 -5.98 1.52
CA TRP A 178 6.92 -5.37 1.98
C TRP A 178 5.75 -5.90 1.15
N MET A 179 5.03 -6.90 1.67
CA MET A 179 4.02 -7.63 0.90
C MET A 179 2.81 -6.76 0.54
N THR A 180 2.38 -5.90 1.46
CA THR A 180 1.29 -4.95 1.23
C THR A 180 1.70 -3.78 0.35
N GLY A 181 3.01 -3.65 0.06
CA GLY A 181 3.59 -2.69 -0.89
C GLY A 181 3.45 -3.08 -2.37
N PHE A 182 3.09 -4.33 -2.68
CA PHE A 182 2.84 -4.76 -4.06
C PHE A 182 1.46 -4.35 -4.57
N PHE A 183 1.35 -4.11 -5.88
CA PHE A 183 0.08 -4.00 -6.58
C PHE A 183 -0.58 -5.38 -6.74
N ASN A 184 0.22 -6.42 -6.99
CA ASN A 184 -0.26 -7.80 -7.14
C ASN A 184 0.43 -8.79 -6.19
N PRO A 185 0.03 -8.87 -4.90
CA PRO A 185 0.59 -9.83 -3.94
C PRO A 185 0.41 -11.29 -4.35
N GLN A 186 -0.65 -11.64 -5.09
CA GLN A 186 -0.85 -13.01 -5.60
C GLN A 186 0.14 -13.36 -6.71
N GLY A 187 0.44 -12.40 -7.59
CA GLY A 187 1.50 -12.51 -8.59
C GLY A 187 2.87 -12.74 -7.94
N PHE A 188 3.15 -12.04 -6.85
CA PHE A 188 4.37 -12.25 -6.05
C PHE A 188 4.46 -13.69 -5.53
N LEU A 189 3.42 -14.19 -4.86
CA LEU A 189 3.40 -15.57 -4.36
C LEU A 189 3.57 -16.61 -5.47
N THR A 190 2.96 -16.36 -6.63
CA THR A 190 3.12 -17.21 -7.81
C THR A 190 4.57 -17.23 -8.31
N ALA A 191 5.22 -16.06 -8.38
CA ALA A 191 6.61 -15.94 -8.78
C ALA A 191 7.56 -16.63 -7.78
N VAL A 192 7.34 -16.45 -6.48
CA VAL A 192 8.08 -17.14 -5.41
C VAL A 192 7.94 -18.65 -5.56
N ARG A 193 6.72 -19.17 -5.75
CA ARG A 193 6.50 -20.60 -5.95
C ARG A 193 7.28 -21.12 -7.16
N GLN A 194 7.18 -20.44 -8.31
CA GLN A 194 7.89 -20.84 -9.53
C GLN A 194 9.41 -20.79 -9.36
N GLU A 195 9.93 -19.80 -8.65
CA GLU A 195 11.36 -19.67 -8.37
C GLU A 195 11.87 -20.84 -7.52
N ILE A 196 11.17 -21.18 -6.42
CA ILE A 196 11.54 -22.31 -5.55
C ILE A 196 11.44 -23.64 -6.32
N THR A 197 10.39 -23.84 -7.13
CA THR A 197 10.27 -25.04 -7.97
C THR A 197 11.43 -25.16 -8.95
N ARG A 198 11.86 -24.08 -9.59
CA ARG A 198 12.99 -24.09 -10.54
C ARG A 198 14.34 -24.33 -9.87
N ALA A 199 14.51 -23.86 -8.63
CA ALA A 199 15.72 -24.07 -7.86
C ALA A 199 15.87 -25.54 -7.40
N ASN A 200 14.75 -26.23 -7.16
CA ASN A 200 14.73 -27.61 -6.69
C ASN A 200 14.63 -28.64 -7.85
N LYS A 201 15.70 -29.40 -8.07
CA LYS A 201 15.74 -30.42 -9.14
C LYS A 201 14.68 -31.51 -8.92
N GLY A 202 13.88 -31.76 -9.96
CA GLY A 202 12.87 -32.82 -9.95
C GLY A 202 11.51 -32.40 -9.37
N TRP A 203 11.35 -31.15 -8.91
CA TRP A 203 10.06 -30.64 -8.46
C TRP A 203 9.19 -30.23 -9.65
N ALA A 204 7.92 -30.63 -9.64
CA ALA A 204 6.92 -30.18 -10.60
C ALA A 204 6.09 -29.05 -9.97
N LEU A 205 5.70 -28.03 -10.73
CA LEU A 205 4.96 -26.88 -10.18
C LEU A 205 3.62 -27.30 -9.56
N ASP A 206 2.98 -28.34 -10.10
CA ASP A 206 1.69 -28.85 -9.65
C ASP A 206 1.76 -29.60 -8.32
N SER A 207 2.95 -30.10 -7.95
CA SER A 207 3.16 -30.82 -6.69
C SER A 207 3.68 -29.91 -5.56
N VAL A 208 3.92 -28.64 -5.84
CA VAL A 208 4.54 -27.69 -4.91
C VAL A 208 3.47 -26.79 -4.27
N VAL A 209 3.46 -26.76 -2.94
CA VAL A 209 2.55 -25.93 -2.14
C VAL A 209 3.35 -24.90 -1.35
N LEU A 210 2.83 -23.68 -1.28
CA LEU A 210 3.41 -22.63 -0.45
C LEU A 210 3.05 -22.86 1.02
N CYS A 211 4.08 -22.90 1.85
CA CYS A 211 3.98 -22.95 3.30
C CYS A 211 4.44 -21.61 3.89
N ASN A 212 3.99 -21.30 5.10
CA ASN A 212 4.37 -20.08 5.79
C ASN A 212 4.72 -20.36 7.24
N GLU A 213 5.71 -19.63 7.74
CA GLU A 213 6.18 -19.70 9.10
C GLU A 213 6.31 -18.28 9.65
N VAL A 214 5.54 -17.96 10.69
CA VAL A 214 5.71 -16.69 11.40
C VAL A 214 7.00 -16.77 12.20
N THR A 215 7.86 -15.77 12.08
CA THR A 215 9.17 -15.73 12.77
C THR A 215 9.11 -14.89 14.05
N LYS A 216 10.19 -14.88 14.83
CA LYS A 216 10.33 -13.98 16.00
C LYS A 216 10.82 -12.58 15.62
N TRP A 217 11.30 -12.43 14.38
CA TRP A 217 12.01 -11.27 13.88
C TRP A 217 11.07 -10.17 13.40
N MET A 218 11.51 -8.94 13.60
CA MET A 218 10.97 -7.78 12.89
C MET A 218 11.82 -7.51 11.65
N LYS A 219 11.32 -6.62 10.79
CA LYS A 219 11.98 -6.27 9.52
C LYS A 219 13.47 -5.93 9.70
N ASP A 220 13.80 -5.12 10.71
CA ASP A 220 15.16 -4.62 10.93
C ASP A 220 16.12 -5.70 11.46
N ASP A 221 15.59 -6.83 11.94
CA ASP A 221 16.40 -7.98 12.37
C ASP A 221 16.89 -8.82 11.17
N ILE A 222 16.34 -8.62 9.97
CA ILE A 222 16.65 -9.41 8.78
C ILE A 222 17.86 -8.83 8.03
N THR A 223 19.04 -9.42 8.24
CA THR A 223 20.29 -9.01 7.59
C THR A 223 20.67 -9.83 6.37
N SER A 224 20.04 -10.98 6.16
CA SER A 224 20.33 -11.93 5.07
C SER A 224 19.05 -12.45 4.43
N PRO A 225 19.09 -12.90 3.17
CA PRO A 225 17.94 -13.55 2.54
C PRO A 225 17.61 -14.87 3.23
N ALA A 226 16.38 -15.35 3.05
CA ALA A 226 15.98 -16.67 3.53
C ALA A 226 16.79 -17.76 2.82
N SER A 227 17.12 -18.85 3.54
CA SER A 227 17.81 -20.01 2.97
C SER A 227 16.98 -20.69 1.88
N GLU A 228 15.66 -20.71 2.06
CA GLU A 228 14.67 -21.14 1.08
C GLU A 228 13.44 -20.24 1.17
N GLY A 229 12.94 -19.82 0.00
CA GLY A 229 11.82 -18.91 -0.11
C GLY A 229 12.19 -17.46 0.17
N VAL A 230 11.26 -16.72 0.80
CA VAL A 230 11.39 -15.28 1.01
C VAL A 230 10.86 -14.86 2.38
N TYR A 231 11.41 -13.79 2.93
CA TYR A 231 10.82 -13.12 4.09
C TYR A 231 9.88 -12.00 3.62
N VAL A 232 8.73 -11.87 4.29
CA VAL A 232 7.77 -10.79 4.05
C VAL A 232 7.38 -10.07 5.32
N TYR A 233 7.06 -8.79 5.21
CA TYR A 233 6.57 -7.94 6.29
C TYR A 233 5.42 -7.03 5.85
N GLY A 234 4.83 -6.32 6.83
CA GLY A 234 3.76 -5.34 6.61
C GLY A 234 2.35 -5.93 6.62
N LEU A 235 2.19 -7.09 7.25
CA LEU A 235 0.90 -7.74 7.52
C LEU A 235 0.44 -7.40 8.94
N TYR A 236 -0.87 -7.37 9.13
CA TYR A 236 -1.50 -7.06 10.41
C TYR A 236 -2.54 -8.13 10.74
N LEU A 237 -2.70 -8.44 12.03
CA LEU A 237 -3.83 -9.18 12.56
C LEU A 237 -4.92 -8.21 12.97
N GLU A 238 -6.14 -8.51 12.59
CA GLU A 238 -7.35 -7.85 13.09
C GLU A 238 -8.11 -8.82 13.98
N GLY A 239 -8.57 -8.37 15.15
CA GLY A 239 -9.34 -9.19 16.08
C GLY A 239 -8.54 -10.24 16.86
N ALA A 240 -7.24 -10.36 16.64
CA ALA A 240 -6.32 -11.19 17.40
C ALA A 240 -5.02 -10.44 17.70
N GLY A 241 -4.32 -10.88 18.74
CA GLY A 241 -2.94 -10.45 19.04
C GLY A 241 -1.93 -11.55 18.76
N TRP A 242 -0.64 -11.20 18.74
CA TRP A 242 0.44 -12.16 18.51
C TRP A 242 1.44 -12.19 19.68
N ASP A 243 1.49 -13.32 20.38
CA ASP A 243 2.48 -13.53 21.43
C ASP A 243 3.81 -13.95 20.80
N ARG A 244 4.70 -12.96 20.59
CA ARG A 244 6.05 -13.17 20.04
C ARG A 244 6.93 -14.09 20.86
N ARG A 245 6.72 -14.20 22.18
CA ARG A 245 7.56 -15.04 23.03
C ARG A 245 7.23 -16.51 22.82
N ASN A 246 5.94 -16.81 22.80
CA ASN A 246 5.41 -18.17 22.68
C ASN A 246 5.03 -18.56 21.24
N MET A 247 5.15 -17.66 20.27
CA MET A 247 4.87 -17.88 18.85
C MET A 247 3.45 -18.39 18.58
N ARG A 248 2.46 -17.72 19.16
CA ARG A 248 1.06 -18.13 19.07
C ARG A 248 0.11 -16.95 18.97
N LEU A 249 -1.05 -17.20 18.37
CA LEU A 249 -2.19 -16.29 18.44
C LEU A 249 -2.68 -16.16 19.88
N THR A 250 -3.11 -14.94 20.20
CA THR A 250 -3.72 -14.58 21.48
C THR A 250 -4.94 -13.71 21.20
N GLU A 251 -5.78 -13.52 22.21
CA GLU A 251 -6.86 -12.55 22.09
C GLU A 251 -6.31 -11.15 21.86
N SER A 252 -7.06 -10.36 21.09
CA SER A 252 -6.74 -8.96 20.86
C SER A 252 -6.71 -8.20 22.18
N LYS A 253 -5.76 -7.26 22.32
CA LYS A 253 -5.74 -6.40 23.51
C LYS A 253 -6.90 -5.41 23.44
N PRO A 254 -7.51 -5.04 24.58
CA PRO A 254 -8.54 -4.00 24.61
C PRO A 254 -8.03 -2.72 23.95
N LYS A 255 -8.83 -2.13 23.06
CA LYS A 255 -8.53 -0.90 22.29
C LYS A 255 -7.41 -1.03 21.25
N VAL A 256 -6.90 -2.23 20.99
CA VAL A 256 -5.92 -2.49 19.91
C VAL A 256 -6.65 -3.21 18.78
N LEU A 257 -7.04 -2.48 17.73
CA LEU A 257 -7.80 -3.06 16.61
C LEU A 257 -6.92 -3.92 15.69
N PHE A 258 -5.69 -3.47 15.48
CA PHE A 258 -4.72 -4.09 14.59
C PHE A 258 -3.41 -4.34 15.32
N GLU A 259 -2.85 -5.54 15.15
CA GLU A 259 -1.54 -5.89 15.67
C GLU A 259 -0.59 -6.22 14.52
N MET A 260 0.57 -5.55 14.47
CA MET A 260 1.57 -5.80 13.42
C MET A 260 2.15 -7.19 13.57
N MET A 261 2.14 -7.97 12.49
CA MET A 261 2.75 -9.29 12.46
C MET A 261 4.27 -9.19 12.40
N PRO A 262 4.99 -10.11 13.07
CA PRO A 262 6.40 -10.34 12.79
C PRO A 262 6.64 -10.70 11.32
N VAL A 263 7.90 -10.71 10.91
CA VAL A 263 8.30 -11.21 9.60
C VAL A 263 7.80 -12.64 9.42
N ILE A 264 7.21 -12.92 8.27
CA ILE A 264 6.75 -14.26 7.88
C ILE A 264 7.69 -14.80 6.82
N ARG A 265 8.20 -16.01 7.00
CA ARG A 265 8.91 -16.75 5.97
C ARG A 265 7.89 -17.47 5.11
N ILE A 266 7.91 -17.22 3.81
CA ILE A 266 7.12 -17.95 2.82
C ILE A 266 8.07 -18.84 2.06
N TYR A 267 7.83 -20.14 2.08
CA TYR A 267 8.65 -21.16 1.42
C TYR A 267 7.73 -22.17 0.73
N ALA A 268 8.28 -23.20 0.10
CA ALA A 268 7.48 -24.20 -0.57
C ALA A 268 7.93 -25.61 -0.20
N GLU A 269 6.97 -26.52 -0.13
CA GLU A 269 7.20 -27.95 0.10
C GLU A 269 6.68 -28.73 -1.10
N ASN A 270 7.32 -29.86 -1.40
CA ASN A 270 6.86 -30.78 -2.43
C ASN A 270 6.01 -31.87 -1.81
N ASN A 271 4.75 -31.96 -2.24
CA ASN A 271 3.79 -32.96 -1.78
C ASN A 271 3.83 -34.27 -2.61
N SER A 272 4.90 -34.49 -3.37
CA SER A 272 5.11 -35.73 -4.15
C SER A 272 5.58 -36.89 -3.28
#